data_AF-A0A2V7YYL1-F1
#
_entry.id   AF-A0A2V7YYL1-F1
#
_cell.length_a   1.000
_cell.length_b   1.000
_cell.length_c   1.000
_cell.angle_alpha   90.00
_cell.angle_beta   90.00
_cell.angle_gamma   90.00
#
_symmetry.space_group_name_H-M   'P 1'
#
loop_
_entity.id
_entity.type
_entity.pdbx_description
1 polymer ?
#
loop_
_entity_poly.entity_id
_entity_poly.type
_entity_poly.pdbx_seq_one_letter_code
_entity_poly.pdbx_strand_id
1 'polypeptide(L)'
;MTRIRNHPMAALGVLVLGLFMTLLDLTIVNIAIPSILDGLHASLDQVLWVLNAYSLLYAVLLITSARLGDIYGPRNLFAVGVVIFTAASA
;
A
#
# COMPACT_ATOMS: atom_id res chain seq x y z
N MET A 1 -12.33 -28.35 -16.61
CA MET A 1 -11.37 -27.27 -16.86
C MET A 1 -12.13 -26.04 -17.33
N THR A 2 -12.49 -25.17 -16.39
CA THR A 2 -13.34 -23.98 -16.59
C THR A 2 -12.63 -22.93 -17.44
N ARG A 3 -13.20 -22.58 -18.60
CA ARG A 3 -12.78 -21.46 -19.44
C ARG A 3 -12.88 -20.15 -18.65
N ILE A 4 -11.75 -19.66 -18.15
CA ILE A 4 -11.65 -18.28 -17.65
C ILE A 4 -11.75 -17.38 -18.88
N ARG A 5 -12.86 -16.67 -19.01
CA ARG A 5 -13.09 -15.72 -20.11
C ARG A 5 -12.22 -14.49 -19.82
N ASN A 6 -11.05 -14.40 -20.47
CA ASN A 6 -10.10 -13.31 -20.28
C ASN A 6 -10.71 -12.01 -20.84
N HIS A 7 -11.22 -11.15 -19.96
CA HIS A 7 -11.54 -9.76 -20.27
C HIS A 7 -10.35 -8.89 -19.84
N PRO A 8 -9.31 -8.72 -20.68
CA PRO A 8 -8.07 -8.03 -20.30
C PRO A 8 -8.32 -6.60 -19.80
N MET A 9 -9.32 -5.92 -20.35
CA MET A 9 -9.71 -4.58 -19.94
C MET A 9 -10.29 -4.52 -18.52
N ALA A 10 -11.00 -5.57 -18.08
CA ALA A 10 -11.52 -5.65 -16.72
C ALA A 10 -10.38 -5.89 -15.71
N ALA A 11 -9.41 -6.75 -16.06
CA ALA A 11 -8.22 -6.97 -15.25
C ALA A 11 -7.37 -5.69 -15.12
N LEU A 12 -7.17 -4.97 -16.22
CA LEU A 12 -6.49 -3.67 -16.22
C LEU A 12 -7.23 -2.65 -15.34
N GLY A 13 -8.55 -2.58 -15.42
CA GLY A 13 -9.35 -1.70 -14.57
C GLY A 13 -9.14 -1.95 -13.08
N VAL A 14 -9.12 -3.22 -12.66
CA VAL A 14 -8.85 -3.61 -11.28
C VAL A 14 -7.43 -3.24 -10.84
N LEU A 15 -6.43 -3.46 -11.69
CA LEU A 15 -5.04 -3.10 -11.40
C LEU A 15 -4.85 -1.57 -11.29
N VAL A 16 -5.48 -0.80 -12.18
CA VAL A 16 -5.43 0.67 -12.15
C VAL A 16 -6.11 1.20 -10.90
N LEU A 17 -7.28 0.66 -10.51
CA LEU A 17 -7.95 1.05 -9.27
C LEU A 17 -7.11 0.71 -8.03
N GLY A 18 -6.48 -0.46 -8.01
CA GLY A 18 -5.54 -0.84 -6.95
C GLY A 18 -4.35 0.11 -6.88
N LEU A 19 -3.75 0.45 -8.02
CA LEU A 19 -2.64 1.41 -8.09
C LEU A 19 -3.06 2.81 -7.62
N PHE A 20 -4.23 3.28 -8.05
CA PHE A 20 -4.78 4.56 -7.65
C PHE A 20 -4.97 4.63 -6.12
N MET A 21 -5.56 3.59 -5.53
CA MET A 21 -5.71 3.46 -4.09
C MET A 21 -4.37 3.51 -3.34
N THR A 22 -3.36 2.79 -3.82
CA THR A 22 -2.02 2.84 -3.24
C THR A 22 -1.43 4.26 -3.29
N LEU A 23 -1.64 5.00 -4.38
CA LEU A 23 -1.16 6.38 -4.50
C LEU A 23 -1.87 7.32 -3.51
N LEU A 24 -3.17 7.11 -3.27
CA LEU A 24 -3.90 7.87 -2.26
C LEU A 24 -3.34 7.61 -0.85
N ASP A 25 -3.07 6.35 -0.48
CA ASP A 25 -2.50 6.00 0.83
C ASP A 25 -1.14 6.68 1.10
N LEU A 26 -0.26 6.72 0.09
CA LEU A 26 1.05 7.39 0.20
C LEU A 26 0.90 8.89 0.47
N THR A 27 -0.15 9.52 -0.05
CA THR A 27 -0.38 10.97 0.11
C THR A 27 -1.10 11.31 1.41
N ILE A 28 -1.98 10.43 1.92
CA ILE A 28 -2.71 10.63 3.17
C ILE A 28 -1.77 10.87 4.35
N VAL A 29 -0.71 10.05 4.48
CA VAL A 29 0.25 10.19 5.59
C VAL A 29 0.95 11.55 5.52
N ASN A 30 1.37 11.97 4.34
CA ASN A 30 2.05 13.26 4.15
C ASN A 30 1.13 14.46 4.46
N ILE A 31 -0.18 14.34 4.18
CA ILE A 31 -1.17 15.38 4.51
C ILE A 31 -1.51 15.38 6.01
N ALA A 32 -1.47 14.22 6.68
CA ALA A 32 -1.78 14.09 8.10
C ALA A 32 -0.61 14.45 9.04
N ILE A 33 0.63 14.44 8.54
CA ILE A 33 1.81 14.78 9.35
C ILE A 33 1.66 16.18 10.01
N PRO A 34 1.38 17.29 9.28
CA PRO A 34 1.23 18.60 9.90
C PRO A 34 0.19 18.66 11.03
N SER A 35 -0.97 18.01 10.86
CA SER A 35 -2.04 18.01 11.87
C SER A 35 -1.69 17.16 13.10
N ILE A 36 -0.97 16.06 12.93
CA ILE A 36 -0.43 15.28 14.06
C ILE A 36 0.61 16.09 14.82
N LEU A 37 1.46 16.84 14.12
CA LEU A 37 2.53 17.63 14.73
C LEU A 37 2.00 18.85 15.49
N ASP A 38 1.03 19.56 14.92
CA ASP A 38 0.37 20.70 15.56
C ASP A 38 -0.37 20.25 16.83
N GLY A 39 -1.00 19.06 16.79
CA GLY A 39 -1.66 18.48 17.97
C GLY A 39 -0.68 18.03 19.06
N LEU A 40 0.56 17.68 18.71
CA LEU A 40 1.57 17.16 19.64
C LEU A 40 2.67 18.18 20.03
N HIS A 41 2.63 19.40 19.49
CA HIS A 41 3.73 20.39 19.58
C HIS A 41 5.10 19.82 19.18
N ALA A 42 5.11 18.96 18.17
CA ALA A 42 6.31 18.21 17.80
C ALA A 42 7.33 19.06 17.02
N SER A 43 8.61 18.80 17.24
CA SER A 43 9.72 19.52 16.60
C SER A 43 9.99 19.01 15.18
N LEU A 44 10.65 19.82 14.35
CA LEU A 44 11.04 19.47 12.98
C LEU A 44 11.81 18.13 12.91
N ASP A 45 12.70 17.87 13.87
CA ASP A 45 13.48 16.63 13.94
C ASP A 45 12.60 15.40 14.14
N GLN A 46 11.51 15.51 14.91
CA GLN A 46 10.56 14.41 15.11
C GLN A 46 9.81 14.10 13.81
N VAL A 47 9.48 15.12 13.02
CA VAL A 47 8.87 14.94 11.68
C VAL A 47 9.78 14.13 10.77
N LEU A 48 11.05 14.54 10.70
CA LEU A 48 12.05 13.91 9.85
C LEU A 48 12.26 12.46 10.27
N TRP A 49 12.26 12.17 11.57
CA TRP A 49 12.35 10.81 12.07
C TRP A 49 11.15 9.95 11.67
N VAL A 50 9.92 10.46 11.78
CA VAL A 50 8.71 9.75 11.35
C VAL A 50 8.76 9.46 9.85
N LEU A 51 9.15 10.44 9.03
CA LEU A 51 9.24 10.27 7.59
C LEU A 51 10.30 9.24 7.18
N ASN A 52 11.45 9.23 7.85
CA ASN A 52 12.49 8.22 7.66
C ASN A 52 12.01 6.82 8.08
N ALA A 53 11.37 6.69 9.24
CA ALA A 53 10.82 5.43 9.71
C ALA A 53 9.77 4.86 8.75
N TYR A 54 8.87 5.71 8.26
CA TYR A 54 7.88 5.36 7.24
C TYR A 54 8.56 4.83 5.96
N SER A 55 9.56 5.54 5.46
CA SER A 55 10.29 5.16 4.24
C SER A 55 11.01 3.81 4.39
N LEU A 56 11.63 3.58 5.55
CA LEU A 56 12.32 2.33 5.86
C LEU A 56 11.34 1.15 5.94
N LEU A 57 10.24 1.31 6.70
CA LEU A 57 9.17 0.31 6.78
C LEU A 57 8.60 -0.03 5.40
N TYR A 58 8.32 1.00 4.60
CA TYR A 58 7.85 0.82 3.24
C TYR A 58 8.84 0.01 2.39
N ALA A 59 10.12 0.35 2.40
CA ALA A 59 11.14 -0.38 1.63
C ALA A 59 11.25 -1.85 2.07
N VAL A 60 11.28 -2.12 3.37
CA VAL A 60 11.36 -3.48 3.92
C VAL A 60 10.14 -4.30 3.53
N LEU A 61 8.93 -3.75 3.71
CA LEU A 61 7.69 -4.44 3.36
C LEU A 61 7.55 -4.64 1.85
N LEU A 62 7.98 -3.68 1.04
CA LEU A 62 7.94 -3.78 -0.42
C LEU A 62 8.83 -4.93 -0.91
N ILE A 63 10.09 -4.98 -0.45
CA ILE A 63 11.03 -6.05 -0.82
C ILE A 63 10.52 -7.41 -0.34
N THR A 64 10.00 -7.46 0.90
CA THR A 64 9.43 -8.68 1.47
C THR A 64 8.23 -9.18 0.66
N SER A 65 7.32 -8.28 0.31
CA SER A 65 6.12 -8.58 -0.48
C SER A 65 6.48 -9.02 -1.90
N ALA A 66 7.44 -8.36 -2.55
CA ALA A 66 7.94 -8.75 -3.86
C ALA A 66 8.46 -10.20 -3.84
N ARG A 67 9.29 -10.53 -2.84
CA ARG A 67 9.81 -11.89 -2.67
C ARG A 67 8.71 -12.91 -2.35
N LEU A 68 7.73 -12.53 -1.55
CA LEU A 68 6.57 -13.37 -1.25
C LEU A 68 5.74 -13.65 -2.52
N GLY A 69 5.62 -12.67 -3.41
CA GLY A 69 4.95 -12.81 -4.70
C GLY A 69 5.65 -13.79 -5.64
N ASP A 70 6.98 -13.77 -5.64
CA ASP A 70 7.80 -14.72 -6.42
C ASP A 70 7.63 -16.17 -5.92
N ILE A 71 7.50 -16.35 -4.59
CA ILE A 71 7.39 -17.68 -3.96
C ILE A 71 5.98 -18.26 -4.07
N TYR A 72 4.96 -17.48 -3.70
CA TYR A 72 3.57 -17.96 -3.59
C TYR A 72 2.70 -17.67 -4.82
N GLY A 73 3.27 -16.98 -5.81
CA GLY A 73 2.61 -16.59 -7.04
C GLY A 73 1.88 -15.24 -6.93
N PRO A 74 1.91 -14.41 -8.00
CA PRO A 74 1.41 -13.04 -7.97
C PRO A 74 -0.11 -12.95 -7.72
N ARG A 75 -0.88 -13.96 -8.17
CA ARG A 75 -2.34 -14.01 -7.98
C ARG A 75 -2.74 -14.15 -6.51
N ASN A 76 -2.03 -15.01 -5.76
CA ASN A 76 -2.34 -15.25 -4.35
C ASN A 76 -1.94 -14.03 -3.52
N LEU A 77 -0.79 -13.43 -3.81
CA LEU A 77 -0.34 -12.24 -3.10
C LEU A 77 -1.29 -11.05 -3.33
N PHE A 78 -1.77 -10.86 -4.56
CA PHE A 78 -2.78 -9.84 -4.86
C PHE A 78 -4.06 -10.04 -4.04
N ALA A 79 -4.57 -11.28 -3.96
CA ALA A 79 -5.76 -11.59 -3.19
C ALA A 79 -5.57 -11.33 -1.68
N VAL A 80 -4.41 -11.70 -1.12
CA VAL A 80 -4.07 -11.41 0.28
C VAL A 80 -4.04 -9.91 0.52
N GLY A 81 -3.43 -9.13 -0.37
CA GLY A 81 -3.40 -7.67 -0.30
C GLY A 81 -4.80 -7.07 -0.27
N VAL A 82 -5.71 -7.54 -1.12
CA VAL A 82 -7.12 -7.09 -1.14
C VAL A 82 -7.83 -7.40 0.17
N VAL A 83 -7.61 -8.58 0.75
CA VAL A 83 -8.22 -8.97 2.03
C VAL A 83 -7.70 -8.09 3.17
N ILE A 84 -6.39 -7.90 3.27
CA ILE A 84 -5.77 -7.04 4.28
C ILE A 84 -6.29 -5.61 4.14
N PHE A 85 -6.29 -5.07 2.91
CA PHE A 85 -6.76 -3.73 2.63
C PHE A 85 -8.22 -3.54 3.08
N THR A 86 -9.09 -4.48 2.69
CA THR A 86 -10.51 -4.43 3.03
C THR A 86 -10.72 -4.49 4.54
N ALA A 87 -9.97 -5.34 5.24
CA ALA A 87 -10.05 -5.48 6.70
C ALA A 87 -9.52 -4.25 7.45
N ALA A 88 -8.50 -3.58 6.93
CA ALA A 88 -7.95 -2.36 7.52
C ALA A 88 -8.82 -1.12 7.27
N SER A 89 -9.65 -1.14 6.20
CA SER A 89 -10.51 -0.03 5.81
C SER A 89 -11.95 -0.12 6.34
N ALA A 90 -12.34 -1.26 6.89
CA ALA A 90 -13.64 -1.48 7.53
C ALA A 90 -13.62 -1.04 8.99
#